data_AF-A0A6B3ES30-F1
#
_entry.id   AF-A0A6B3ES30-F1
#
_cell.length_a   1.000
_cell.length_b   1.000
_cell.length_c   1.000
_cell.angle_alpha   90.00
_cell.angle_beta   90.00
_cell.angle_gamma   90.00
#
_symmetry.space_group_name_H-M   'P 1'
#
loop_
_entity.id
_entity.type
_entity.pdbx_description
1 polymer ?
#
loop_
_entity_poly.entity_id
_entity_poly.type
_entity_poly.pdbx_seq_one_letter_code
_entity_poly.pdbx_strand_id
1 'polypeptide(L)'
;DGMAGGIITALKAAGIKPLPPVTGQDAELAAVQRILTGEQYMSVYKSYPTEANTVAELAVAVGKGEDLGSLTPDKVDSGSKKAIPSKIIPVVSLTTDNIQDTVLKEKFYKLSEICTANYKDACDKAGLK
;
A
#
# COMPACT_ATOMS: atom_id res chain seq x y z
N ASP A 1 6.46 4.07 -2.24
CA ASP A 1 6.78 4.83 -1.01
C ASP A 1 8.25 5.30 -0.99
N GLY A 2 9.11 4.67 -1.79
CA GLY A 2 10.51 5.05 -1.95
C GLY A 2 10.75 6.53 -2.27
N MET A 3 9.96 7.14 -3.18
CA MET A 3 10.08 8.58 -3.45
C MET A 3 9.76 9.45 -2.23
N ALA A 4 8.72 9.09 -1.48
CA ALA A 4 8.32 9.81 -0.27
C ALA A 4 9.47 9.84 0.77
N GLY A 5 10.18 8.73 0.93
CA GLY A 5 11.37 8.66 1.79
C GLY A 5 12.45 9.67 1.41
N GLY A 6 12.83 9.72 0.13
CA GLY A 6 13.83 10.68 -0.36
C GLY A 6 13.38 12.14 -0.20
N ILE A 7 12.11 12.43 -0.48
CA ILE A 7 11.53 13.77 -0.32
C ILE A 7 11.56 14.21 1.14
N ILE A 8 11.15 13.34 2.08
CA ILE A 8 11.19 13.63 3.53
C ILE A 8 12.63 13.91 3.98
N THR A 9 13.60 13.11 3.54
CA THR A 9 15.02 13.36 3.83
C THR A 9 15.47 14.73 3.35
N ALA A 10 15.14 15.12 2.11
CA ALA A 10 15.50 16.41 1.54
C ALA A 10 14.84 17.58 2.29
N LEU A 11 13.54 17.47 2.62
CA LEU A 11 12.81 18.48 3.40
C LEU A 11 13.43 18.69 4.78
N LYS A 12 13.78 17.60 5.48
CA LYS A 12 14.46 17.66 6.79
C LYS A 12 15.84 18.30 6.69
N ALA A 13 16.63 17.96 5.66
CA ALA A 13 17.95 18.55 5.41
C ALA A 13 17.87 20.06 5.10
N ALA A 14 16.80 20.49 4.42
CA ALA A 14 16.51 21.90 4.17
C ALA A 14 15.95 22.64 5.41
N GLY A 15 15.80 21.97 6.55
CA GLY A 15 15.31 22.58 7.79
C GLY A 15 13.79 22.84 7.83
N ILE A 16 13.02 22.27 6.91
CA ILE A 16 11.56 22.48 6.84
C ILE A 16 10.87 21.83 8.04
N LYS A 17 10.22 22.64 8.87
CA LYS A 17 9.45 22.22 10.05
C LYS A 17 8.22 23.13 10.24
N PRO A 18 7.00 22.58 10.47
CA PRO A 18 6.69 21.15 10.34
C PRO A 18 6.86 20.66 8.90
N LEU A 19 6.99 19.35 8.70
CA LEU A 19 6.98 18.79 7.35
C LEU A 19 5.61 19.06 6.70
N PRO A 20 5.55 19.45 5.41
CA PRO A 20 4.30 19.45 4.68
C PRO A 20 3.76 18.01 4.55
N PRO A 21 2.47 17.82 4.25
CA PRO A 21 1.94 16.49 3.98
C PRO A 21 2.70 15.82 2.83
N VAL A 22 3.40 14.73 3.15
CA VAL A 22 4.01 13.85 2.16
C VAL A 22 3.19 12.57 2.08
N THR A 23 2.76 12.22 0.88
CA THR A 23 1.99 11.02 0.58
C THR A 23 2.86 9.99 -0.14
N GLY A 24 2.39 8.75 -0.20
CA GLY A 24 3.02 7.69 -0.98
C GLY A 24 2.04 6.58 -1.32
N GLN A 25 2.59 5.46 -1.76
CA GLN A 25 1.85 4.29 -2.24
C GLN A 25 2.72 3.06 -1.99
N ASP A 26 2.10 1.88 -1.89
CA ASP A 26 2.71 0.54 -1.71
C ASP A 26 2.78 0.06 -0.25
N ALA A 27 2.57 0.93 0.73
CA ALA A 27 2.71 0.60 2.15
C ALA A 27 4.05 -0.10 2.46
N GLU A 28 5.16 0.44 1.94
CA GLU A 28 6.50 -0.07 2.27
C GLU A 28 6.72 0.02 3.79
N LEU A 29 7.41 -0.95 4.38
CA LEU A 29 7.61 -1.03 5.84
C LEU A 29 8.12 0.31 6.43
N ALA A 30 9.09 0.93 5.75
CA ALA A 30 9.63 2.23 6.16
C ALA A 30 8.59 3.36 6.09
N ALA A 31 7.63 3.30 5.16
CA ALA A 31 6.53 4.26 5.12
C ALA A 31 5.52 4.05 6.24
N VAL A 32 5.18 2.79 6.57
CA VAL A 32 4.33 2.47 7.73
C VAL A 32 4.94 3.06 9.01
N GLN A 33 6.25 2.89 9.18
CA GLN A 33 7.01 3.49 10.28
C GLN A 33 7.03 5.02 10.24
N ARG A 34 7.21 5.64 9.07
CA ARG A 34 7.12 7.11 8.93
C ARG A 34 5.72 7.64 9.26
N ILE A 35 4.66 6.93 8.87
CA ILE A 35 3.27 7.27 9.21
C ILE A 35 3.06 7.25 10.73
N LEU A 36 3.55 6.20 11.40
CA LEU A 36 3.49 6.11 12.88
C LEU A 36 4.20 7.28 13.58
N THR A 37 5.33 7.72 13.03
CA THR A 37 6.09 8.86 13.58
C THR A 37 5.59 10.23 13.12
N GLY A 38 4.58 10.28 12.25
CA GLY A 38 4.03 11.52 11.69
C GLY A 38 4.91 12.20 10.64
N GLU A 39 5.96 11.53 10.14
CA GLU A 39 6.83 12.06 9.08
C GLU A 39 6.22 11.92 7.68
N GLN A 40 5.32 10.96 7.48
CA GLN A 40 4.57 10.74 6.24
C GLN A 40 3.08 10.74 6.57
N TYR A 41 2.26 11.43 5.77
CA TYR A 41 0.84 11.62 6.06
C TYR A 41 0.02 10.35 5.84
N MET A 42 0.27 9.65 4.74
CA MET A 42 -0.40 8.40 4.37
C MET A 42 0.43 7.62 3.35
N SER A 43 0.05 6.36 3.12
CA SER A 43 0.43 5.57 1.95
C SER A 43 -0.82 4.94 1.34
N VAL A 44 -0.86 4.68 0.04
CA VAL A 44 -1.93 3.87 -0.56
C VAL A 44 -1.59 2.39 -0.40
N TYR A 45 -2.34 1.69 0.45
CA TYR A 45 -2.29 0.23 0.58
C TYR A 45 -3.05 -0.42 -0.59
N LYS A 46 -2.35 -1.34 -1.25
CA LYS A 46 -2.90 -2.24 -2.26
C LYS A 46 -2.68 -3.65 -1.74
N SER A 47 -3.75 -4.44 -1.60
CA SER A 47 -3.64 -5.81 -1.10
C SER A 47 -2.89 -6.69 -2.10
N TYR A 48 -1.60 -6.91 -1.86
CA TYR A 48 -0.77 -7.82 -2.67
C TYR A 48 -1.35 -9.24 -2.73
N PRO A 49 -1.84 -9.84 -1.63
CA PRO A 49 -2.49 -11.14 -1.71
C PRO A 49 -3.71 -11.14 -2.65
N THR A 50 -4.54 -10.10 -2.58
CA THR A 50 -5.74 -9.98 -3.44
C THR A 50 -5.36 -9.83 -4.90
N GLU A 51 -4.39 -8.95 -5.21
CA GLU A 51 -3.87 -8.76 -6.57
C GLU A 51 -3.26 -10.07 -7.11
N ALA A 52 -2.38 -10.72 -6.34
CA ALA A 52 -1.70 -11.94 -6.76
C ALA A 52 -2.68 -13.10 -6.99
N ASN A 53 -3.64 -13.31 -6.08
CA ASN A 53 -4.65 -14.36 -6.24
C ASN A 53 -5.55 -14.11 -7.45
N THR A 54 -5.96 -12.85 -7.66
CA THR A 54 -6.75 -12.46 -8.83
C THR A 54 -6.01 -12.72 -10.14
N VAL A 55 -4.72 -12.35 -10.20
CA VAL A 55 -3.89 -12.58 -11.39
C VAL A 55 -3.69 -14.08 -11.63
N ALA A 56 -3.47 -14.88 -10.57
CA ALA A 56 -3.32 -16.32 -10.70
C ALA A 56 -4.59 -16.98 -11.26
N GLU A 57 -5.77 -16.60 -10.78
CA GLU A 57 -7.06 -17.06 -11.28
C GLU A 57 -7.24 -16.69 -12.78
N LEU A 58 -6.99 -15.44 -13.13
CA LEU A 58 -7.05 -14.97 -14.52
C LEU A 58 -6.07 -15.70 -15.43
N ALA A 59 -4.83 -15.91 -14.99
CA ALA A 59 -3.81 -16.59 -15.79
C ALA A 59 -4.20 -18.04 -16.09
N VAL A 60 -4.77 -18.75 -15.11
CA VAL A 60 -5.28 -20.11 -15.30
C VAL A 60 -6.47 -20.13 -16.28
N ALA A 61 -7.43 -19.22 -16.11
CA ALA A 61 -8.60 -19.13 -16.99
C ALA A 61 -8.18 -18.86 -18.45
N VAL A 62 -7.26 -17.90 -18.66
CA VAL A 62 -6.67 -17.62 -19.98
C VAL A 62 -5.98 -18.85 -20.54
N GLY A 63 -5.15 -19.53 -19.75
CA GLY A 63 -4.41 -20.73 -20.19
C GLY A 63 -5.33 -21.89 -20.60
N LYS A 64 -6.53 -21.97 -20.03
CA LYS A 64 -7.54 -22.97 -20.38
C LYS A 64 -8.51 -22.52 -21.47
N GLY A 65 -8.43 -21.26 -21.94
CA GLY A 65 -9.38 -20.70 -22.89
C GLY A 65 -10.79 -20.51 -22.30
N GLU A 66 -10.89 -20.34 -20.98
CA GLU A 66 -12.16 -20.09 -20.29
C GLU A 66 -12.66 -18.65 -20.55
N ASP A 67 -13.96 -18.44 -20.42
CA ASP A 67 -14.54 -17.09 -20.48
C ASP A 67 -14.10 -16.28 -19.26
N LEU A 68 -13.63 -15.05 -19.49
CA LEU A 68 -13.14 -14.15 -18.45
C LEU A 68 -14.24 -13.24 -17.88
N GLY A 69 -15.47 -13.28 -18.41
CA GLY A 69 -16.53 -12.31 -18.11
C GLY A 69 -16.63 -11.85 -16.65
N SER A 70 -16.89 -12.78 -15.72
CA SER A 70 -17.00 -12.45 -14.29
C SER A 70 -15.67 -12.15 -13.61
N LEU A 71 -14.56 -12.61 -14.17
CA LEU A 71 -13.20 -12.36 -13.67
C LEU A 71 -12.67 -10.99 -14.08
N THR A 72 -13.19 -10.41 -15.16
CA THR A 72 -12.83 -9.09 -15.69
C THR A 72 -14.05 -8.20 -15.90
N PRO A 73 -14.72 -7.75 -14.82
CA PRO A 73 -15.94 -6.93 -14.93
C PRO A 73 -15.69 -5.52 -15.47
N ASP A 74 -14.44 -5.05 -15.42
CA ASP A 74 -14.04 -3.70 -15.80
C ASP A 74 -13.46 -3.66 -17.22
N LYS A 75 -13.30 -2.43 -17.73
CA LYS A 75 -12.65 -2.16 -19.01
C LYS A 75 -11.69 -1.00 -18.89
N VAL A 76 -10.48 -1.18 -19.41
CA VAL A 76 -9.44 -0.14 -19.39
C VAL A 76 -8.93 0.08 -20.82
N ASP A 77 -8.64 1.33 -21.13
CA ASP A 77 -8.02 1.71 -22.39
C ASP A 77 -6.49 1.74 -22.25
N SER A 78 -5.81 1.39 -23.34
CA SER A 78 -4.38 1.64 -23.54
C SER A 78 -4.18 2.50 -24.80
N GLY A 79 -2.94 2.90 -25.08
CA GLY A 79 -2.60 3.62 -26.30
C GLY A 79 -2.86 2.83 -27.60
N SER A 80 -2.86 1.49 -27.54
CA SER A 80 -2.99 0.61 -28.71
C SER A 80 -4.32 -0.15 -28.78
N LYS A 81 -5.03 -0.28 -27.66
CA LYS A 81 -6.29 -1.05 -27.59
C LYS A 81 -7.25 -0.42 -26.61
N LYS A 82 -8.51 -0.30 -27.03
CA LYS A 82 -9.63 0.18 -26.23
C LYS A 82 -10.36 -0.97 -25.55
N ALA A 83 -11.03 -0.69 -24.44
CA ALA A 83 -11.93 -1.60 -23.77
C ALA A 83 -11.31 -2.98 -23.43
N ILE A 84 -10.09 -2.99 -22.91
CA ILE A 84 -9.38 -4.21 -22.48
C ILE A 84 -10.10 -4.78 -21.25
N PRO A 85 -10.56 -6.05 -21.28
CA PRO A 85 -11.14 -6.70 -20.11
C PRO A 85 -10.16 -6.64 -18.93
N SER A 86 -10.61 -6.09 -17.82
CA SER A 86 -9.76 -5.81 -16.66
C SER A 86 -10.52 -6.10 -15.36
N LYS A 87 -9.76 -6.21 -14.26
CA LYS A 87 -10.30 -6.21 -12.90
C LYS A 87 -9.52 -5.19 -12.09
N ILE A 88 -10.19 -4.13 -11.66
CA ILE A 88 -9.59 -3.05 -10.89
C ILE A 88 -9.74 -3.39 -9.41
N ILE A 89 -8.63 -3.67 -8.74
CA ILE A 89 -8.61 -3.99 -7.31
C ILE A 89 -8.79 -2.68 -6.51
N PRO A 90 -9.71 -2.62 -5.53
CA PRO A 90 -9.87 -1.45 -4.68
C PRO A 90 -8.63 -1.24 -3.80
N VAL A 91 -8.32 0.02 -3.56
CA VAL A 91 -7.18 0.45 -2.73
C VAL A 91 -7.66 1.18 -1.49
N VAL A 92 -6.82 1.22 -0.45
CA VAL A 92 -7.13 1.86 0.83
C VAL A 92 -6.06 2.88 1.17
N SER A 93 -6.47 4.06 1.65
CA SER A 93 -5.51 5.00 2.26
C SER A 93 -5.07 4.45 3.61
N LEU A 94 -3.81 4.08 3.72
CA LEU A 94 -3.15 3.66 4.95
C LEU A 94 -2.78 4.89 5.77
N THR A 95 -3.34 4.98 6.97
CA THR A 95 -3.01 5.96 8.01
C THR A 95 -2.77 5.24 9.33
N THR A 96 -2.30 5.94 10.36
CA THR A 96 -2.12 5.37 11.70
C THR A 96 -3.38 4.64 12.20
N ASP A 97 -4.56 5.14 11.85
CA ASP A 97 -5.85 4.63 12.33
C ASP A 97 -6.20 3.23 11.81
N ASN A 98 -5.58 2.78 10.72
CA ASN A 98 -5.96 1.51 10.06
C ASN A 98 -4.78 0.58 9.73
N ILE A 99 -3.59 0.81 10.31
CA ILE A 99 -2.43 -0.10 10.15
C ILE A 99 -2.78 -1.52 10.64
N GLN A 100 -3.55 -1.64 11.72
CA GLN A 100 -3.97 -2.93 12.25
C GLN A 100 -4.88 -3.69 11.28
N ASP A 101 -5.83 -3.01 10.65
CA ASP A 101 -6.84 -3.63 9.78
C ASP A 101 -6.37 -3.90 8.36
N THR A 102 -5.16 -3.43 8.00
CA THR A 102 -4.59 -3.55 6.65
C THR A 102 -3.37 -4.47 6.67
N VAL A 103 -2.16 -3.90 6.73
CA VAL A 103 -0.89 -4.61 6.58
C VAL A 103 -0.64 -5.66 7.67
N LEU A 104 -1.21 -5.49 8.87
CA LEU A 104 -1.12 -6.47 9.96
C LEU A 104 -2.16 -7.58 9.82
N LYS A 105 -3.44 -7.24 9.59
CA LYS A 105 -4.52 -8.22 9.42
C LYS A 105 -4.28 -9.17 8.25
N GLU A 106 -3.77 -8.64 7.13
CA GLU A 106 -3.41 -9.45 5.96
C GLU A 106 -2.05 -10.14 6.09
N LYS A 107 -1.38 -9.99 7.25
CA LYS A 107 -0.07 -10.58 7.56
C LYS A 107 1.00 -10.21 6.55
N PHE A 108 0.88 -9.03 5.94
CA PHE A 108 1.88 -8.50 5.03
C PHE A 108 3.17 -8.17 5.80
N TYR A 109 3.03 -7.65 7.02
CA TYR A 109 4.11 -7.53 7.99
C TYR A 109 3.70 -8.15 9.32
N LYS A 110 4.70 -8.59 10.09
CA LYS A 110 4.55 -8.87 11.51
C LYS A 110 4.61 -7.56 12.30
N LEU A 111 3.90 -7.52 13.43
CA LEU A 111 3.97 -6.38 14.35
C LEU A 111 5.43 -6.07 14.75
N SER A 112 6.25 -7.10 14.99
CA SER A 112 7.65 -6.95 15.36
C SER A 112 8.52 -6.28 14.29
N GLU A 113 8.11 -6.34 13.03
CA GLU A 113 8.82 -5.67 11.92
C GLU A 113 8.50 -4.18 11.88
N ILE A 114 7.25 -3.81 12.18
CA ILE A 114 6.80 -2.42 12.25
C ILE A 114 7.32 -1.77 13.55
N CYS A 115 7.03 -2.40 14.69
CA CYS A 115 7.26 -1.90 16.05
C CYS A 115 8.61 -2.34 16.62
N THR A 116 9.68 -2.04 15.88
CA THR A 116 11.05 -2.22 16.41
C THR A 116 11.33 -1.22 17.55
N ALA A 117 12.48 -1.35 18.21
CA ALA A 117 12.84 -0.50 19.35
C ALA A 117 12.69 1.01 19.07
N ASN A 118 13.03 1.47 17.86
CA ASN A 118 12.96 2.88 17.46
C ASN A 118 11.52 3.39 17.26
N TYR A 119 10.55 2.50 17.11
CA TYR A 119 9.14 2.84 16.82
C TYR A 119 8.18 2.38 17.91
N LYS A 120 8.68 1.79 19.01
CA LYS A 120 7.87 1.23 20.08
C LYS A 120 6.87 2.25 20.65
N ASP A 121 7.34 3.44 21.01
CA ASP A 121 6.49 4.47 21.60
C ASP A 121 5.39 4.94 20.62
N ALA A 122 5.72 5.05 19.33
CA ALA A 122 4.77 5.42 18.29
C ALA A 122 3.71 4.32 18.08
N CYS A 123 4.12 3.05 18.10
CA CYS A 123 3.21 1.91 18.06
C CYS A 123 2.30 1.82 19.29
N ASP A 124 2.86 1.99 20.49
CA ASP A 124 2.10 1.96 21.74
C ASP A 124 1.06 3.08 21.76
N LYS A 125 1.42 4.29 21.29
CA LYS A 125 0.50 5.43 21.11
C LYS A 125 -0.59 5.14 20.08
N ALA A 126 -0.26 4.44 19.00
CA ALA A 126 -1.20 4.00 17.98
C ALA A 126 -2.05 2.79 18.40
N GLY A 127 -1.80 2.23 19.59
CA GLY A 127 -2.55 1.08 20.11
C GLY A 127 -2.21 -0.26 19.43
N LEU A 128 -1.12 -0.32 18.67
CA LEU A 128 -0.70 -1.55 17.98
C LEU A 128 -0.11 -2.54 18.99
N LYS A 129 -0.68 -3.75 19.05
CA LYS A 129 -0.32 -4.81 20.00
C LYS A 129 -0.31 -6.20 19.36
#